data_AF-A0A5P1EFD9-F1
#
_entry.id   AF-A0A5P1EFD9-F1
#
_cell.length_a   1.000
_cell.length_b   1.000
_cell.length_c   1.000
_cell.angle_alpha   90.00
_cell.angle_beta   90.00
_cell.angle_gamma   90.00
#
_symmetry.space_group_name_H-M   'P 1'
#
loop_
_entity.id
_entity.type
_entity.pdbx_description
1 polymer ?
#
loop_
_entity_poly.entity_id
_entity_poly.type
_entity_poly.pdbx_seq_one_letter_code
_entity_poly.pdbx_strand_id
1 'polypeptide(L)'
;MSSPLRPSTTLNRQAATRFIGRSLPDLTPGQRQSMREISRGEGDTRSRFPENHRSQKKRKHSSREKQSVRAAAQEFLEKAARELLGPEDHTVKGPLRDEICDDEDELVG
;
A
#
# COMPACT_ATOMS: atom_id res chain seq x y z
N MET A 1 -8.68 -19.66 16.09
CA MET A 1 -7.41 -19.42 16.80
C MET A 1 -6.77 -18.15 16.23
N SER A 2 -6.76 -17.05 16.98
CA SER A 2 -6.17 -15.78 16.54
C SER A 2 -4.66 -15.74 16.83
N SER A 3 -3.87 -15.30 15.85
CA SER A 3 -2.43 -15.12 16.01
C SER A 3 -2.14 -13.93 16.93
N PRO A 4 -1.18 -14.01 17.86
CA PRO A 4 -0.86 -12.89 18.74
C PRO A 4 -0.40 -11.68 17.91
N LEU A 5 -1.03 -10.53 18.16
CA LEU A 5 -0.59 -9.25 17.61
C LEU A 5 0.88 -9.05 18.02
N ARG A 6 1.78 -9.04 17.04
CA ARG A 6 3.18 -8.69 17.30
C ARG A 6 3.20 -7.32 17.96
N PRO A 7 3.89 -7.13 19.10
CA PRO A 7 4.01 -5.82 19.72
C PRO A 7 4.60 -4.87 18.68
N SER A 8 3.95 -3.71 18.51
CA SER A 8 4.43 -2.63 17.64
C SER A 8 5.91 -2.39 17.97
N THR A 9 6.79 -2.53 16.98
CA THR A 9 8.21 -2.25 17.17
C THR A 9 8.36 -0.74 17.31
N THR A 10 8.33 -0.25 18.55
CA THR A 10 8.70 1.12 18.89
C THR A 10 10.21 1.26 18.74
N LEU A 11 10.64 2.28 17.99
CA LEU A 11 12.06 2.50 17.72
C LEU A 11 12.69 3.17 18.94
N ASN A 12 13.55 2.44 19.66
CA ASN A 12 14.32 3.02 20.76
C ASN A 12 15.55 3.74 20.19
N ARG A 13 15.45 5.07 20.05
CA ARG A 13 16.53 5.91 19.49
C ARG A 13 17.82 5.81 20.29
N GLN A 14 17.76 5.76 21.62
CA GLN A 14 18.94 5.65 22.47
C GLN A 14 19.67 4.31 22.28
N ALA A 15 18.91 3.22 22.16
CA ALA A 15 19.48 1.90 21.88
C ALA A 15 20.08 1.85 20.47
N ALA A 16 19.40 2.43 19.47
CA ALA A 16 19.88 2.48 18.10
C ALA A 16 21.21 3.24 17.97
N THR A 17 21.36 4.39 18.64
CA THR A 17 22.62 5.14 18.58
C THR A 17 23.76 4.43 19.31
N ARG A 18 23.51 3.70 20.40
CA ARG A 18 24.51 2.82 21.03
C ARG A 18 24.98 1.73 20.08
N PHE A 19 24.05 1.11 19.34
CA PHE A 19 24.36 0.10 18.34
C PHE A 19 25.23 0.70 17.22
N ILE A 20 24.79 1.79 16.59
CA ILE A 20 25.53 2.46 15.51
C ILE A 20 26.94 2.88 15.99
N GLY A 21 27.03 3.49 17.16
CA GLY A 21 28.31 3.97 17.72
C GLY A 21 29.31 2.87 18.06
N ARG A 22 28.86 1.65 18.32
CA ARG A 22 29.73 0.50 18.62
C ARG A 22 29.98 -0.40 17.40
N SER A 23 29.04 -0.47 16.47
CA SER A 23 29.12 -1.33 15.29
C SER A 23 29.90 -0.70 14.14
N LEU A 24 30.04 0.63 14.11
CA LEU A 24 30.77 1.35 13.06
C LEU A 24 32.13 1.85 13.58
N PRO A 25 33.27 1.31 13.10
CA PRO A 25 34.59 1.77 13.51
C PRO A 25 34.96 3.16 12.95
N ASP A 26 34.42 3.51 11.77
CA ASP A 26 34.88 4.67 10.97
C ASP A 26 34.10 5.96 11.21
N LEU A 27 33.41 6.07 12.35
CA LEU A 27 32.74 7.33 12.71
C LEU A 27 33.77 8.43 12.94
N THR A 28 33.52 9.64 12.47
CA THR A 28 34.39 10.77 12.81
C THR A 28 34.30 11.07 14.32
N PRO A 29 35.32 11.69 14.94
CA PRO A 29 35.27 12.03 16.37
C PRO A 29 34.01 12.84 16.76
N GLY A 30 33.59 13.79 15.91
CA GLY A 30 32.37 14.57 16.13
C GLY A 30 31.10 13.72 16.04
N GLN A 31 31.03 12.78 15.09
CA GLN A 31 29.90 11.85 15.00
C GLN A 31 29.84 10.91 16.21
N ARG A 32 30.98 10.37 16.67
CA ARG A 32 31.05 9.55 17.89
C ARG A 32 30.55 10.30 19.12
N GLN A 33 30.94 11.57 19.24
CA GLN A 33 30.50 12.42 20.34
C GLN A 33 28.98 12.67 20.28
N SER A 34 28.46 13.02 19.10
CA SER A 34 27.01 13.19 18.90
C SER A 34 26.22 11.90 19.21
N MET A 35 26.70 10.73 18.80
CA MET A 35 26.06 9.44 19.12
C MET A 35 26.04 9.16 20.62
N ARG A 36 27.11 9.54 21.34
CA ARG A 36 27.19 9.41 22.80
C ARG A 36 26.17 10.31 23.50
N GLU A 37 26.03 11.57 23.08
CA GLU A 37 25.06 12.53 23.62
C GLU A 37 23.62 12.03 23.43
N ILE A 38 23.25 11.60 22.21
CA ILE A 38 21.92 11.04 21.93
C ILE A 38 21.66 9.78 22.78
N SER A 39 22.68 8.94 22.98
CA SER A 39 22.56 7.72 23.78
C SER A 39 22.32 7.97 25.28
N ARG A 40 22.67 9.17 25.78
CA ARG A 40 22.45 9.60 27.18
C ARG A 40 21.09 10.27 27.38
N GLY A 41 20.39 10.62 26.30
CA GLY A 41 19.19 11.45 26.37
C GLY A 41 19.47 12.94 26.55
N GLU A 42 20.75 13.34 26.58
CA GLU A 42 21.22 14.72 26.66
C GLU A 42 21.13 15.37 25.27
N GLY A 43 19.91 15.67 24.83
CA GLY A 43 19.67 16.20 23.48
C GLY A 43 18.20 16.32 23.07
N ASP A 44 17.26 16.06 23.99
CA ASP A 44 15.82 16.12 23.74
C ASP A 44 15.26 17.55 23.66
N THR A 45 15.95 18.45 22.96
CA THR A 45 15.39 19.77 22.64
C THR A 45 14.93 19.91 21.21
N ARG A 46 15.36 19.03 20.28
CA ARG A 46 14.94 19.14 18.88
C ARG A 46 14.96 17.78 18.19
N SER A 47 13.77 17.22 17.97
CA SER A 47 13.54 16.32 16.85
C SER A 47 13.82 17.07 15.53
N ARG A 48 15.09 17.26 15.17
CA ARG A 48 15.51 17.76 13.84
C ARG A 48 15.51 16.65 12.79
N PHE A 49 15.11 15.43 13.17
CA PHE A 49 14.68 14.43 12.21
C PHE A 49 13.17 14.53 12.10
N PRO A 50 12.61 14.80 10.91
CA PRO A 50 11.18 14.64 10.70
C PRO A 50 10.88 13.15 10.84
N GLU A 51 10.60 12.69 12.05
CA GLU A 51 9.77 11.51 12.27
C GLU A 51 8.30 11.86 11.96
N ASN A 52 8.09 12.62 10.88
CA ASN A 52 6.80 13.01 10.33
C ASN A 52 6.35 12.06 9.22
N HIS A 53 6.87 10.83 9.17
CA HIS A 53 6.41 9.81 8.22
C HIS A 53 5.70 8.62 8.87
N ARG A 54 5.66 8.50 10.20
CA ARG A 54 4.88 7.44 10.87
C ARG A 54 3.49 7.87 11.33
N SER A 55 3.25 9.16 11.57
CA SER A 55 1.92 9.68 11.93
C SER A 55 1.01 9.98 10.72
N GLN A 56 1.52 9.88 9.48
CA GLN A 56 0.73 10.12 8.25
C GLN A 56 0.15 8.84 7.62
N LYS A 57 0.47 7.64 8.12
CA LYS A 57 0.03 6.37 7.50
C LYS A 57 -1.01 5.61 8.30
N LYS A 58 -2.08 6.28 8.74
CA LYS A 58 -3.46 5.76 8.83
C LYS A 58 -4.40 6.92 9.14
N ARG A 59 -4.45 7.97 8.30
CA ARG A 59 -5.73 8.67 8.18
C ARG A 59 -6.68 7.64 7.57
N LYS A 60 -7.53 7.03 8.41
CA LYS A 60 -8.79 6.43 7.91
C LYS A 60 -9.34 7.47 6.97
N HIS A 61 -9.44 7.07 5.71
CA HIS A 61 -9.92 7.84 4.57
C HIS A 61 -10.66 9.10 4.99
N SER A 62 -10.20 10.27 4.51
CA SER A 62 -11.05 11.46 4.45
C SER A 62 -12.45 11.00 4.06
N SER A 63 -13.44 11.31 4.88
CA SER A 63 -14.86 11.11 4.57
C SER A 63 -15.23 12.07 3.44
N ARG A 64 -14.67 11.84 2.26
CA ARG A 64 -15.31 12.19 1.01
C ARG A 64 -16.53 11.29 1.00
N GLU A 65 -17.71 11.89 1.04
CA GLU A 65 -19.02 11.25 0.88
C GLU A 65 -18.90 10.07 -0.09
N LYS A 66 -18.71 8.88 0.47
CA LYS A 66 -18.48 7.69 -0.33
C LYS A 66 -19.85 7.24 -0.74
N GLN A 67 -20.14 7.20 -2.03
CA GLN A 67 -21.24 6.40 -2.56
C GLN A 67 -21.20 5.06 -1.82
N SER A 68 -22.33 4.65 -1.23
CA SER A 68 -22.38 3.41 -0.46
C SER A 68 -21.81 2.26 -1.31
N VAL A 69 -21.14 1.29 -0.69
CA VAL A 69 -20.59 0.12 -1.42
C VAL A 69 -21.66 -0.53 -2.29
N ARG A 70 -22.91 -0.54 -1.81
CA ARG A 70 -24.08 -1.01 -2.55
C ARG A 70 -24.38 -0.17 -3.80
N ALA A 71 -24.34 1.16 -3.69
CA ALA A 71 -24.58 2.06 -4.83
C ALA A 71 -23.49 1.91 -5.90
N ALA A 72 -22.22 1.83 -5.49
CA ALA A 72 -21.11 1.60 -6.41
C ALA A 72 -21.21 0.24 -7.11
N ALA A 73 -21.61 -0.81 -6.38
CA ALA A 73 -21.83 -2.14 -6.96
C ALA A 73 -23.01 -2.14 -7.96
N GLN A 74 -24.10 -1.44 -7.63
CA GLN A 74 -25.26 -1.31 -8.51
C GLN A 74 -24.91 -0.60 -9.82
N GLU A 75 -24.17 0.51 -9.75
CA GLU A 75 -23.72 1.24 -10.95
C GLU A 75 -22.80 0.38 -11.82
N PHE A 76 -21.89 -0.38 -11.21
CA PHE A 76 -21.02 -1.31 -11.92
C PHE A 76 -21.82 -2.41 -12.65
N LEU A 77 -22.79 -3.04 -11.98
CA LEU A 77 -23.62 -4.09 -12.56
C LEU A 77 -24.51 -3.55 -13.70
N GLU A 78 -25.09 -2.37 -13.52
CA GLU A 78 -25.91 -1.74 -14.56
C GLU A 78 -25.07 -1.39 -15.80
N LYS A 79 -23.85 -0.89 -15.59
CA LYS A 79 -22.91 -0.62 -16.68
C LYS A 79 -22.51 -1.91 -17.40
N ALA A 80 -22.17 -2.97 -16.68
CA ALA A 80 -21.83 -4.27 -17.26
C ALA A 80 -23.00 -4.86 -18.06
N ALA A 81 -24.23 -4.74 -17.55
CA ALA A 81 -25.41 -5.21 -18.27
C ALA A 81 -25.61 -4.47 -19.59
N ARG A 82 -25.37 -3.15 -19.63
CA ARG A 82 -25.43 -2.38 -20.88
C ARG A 82 -24.29 -2.69 -21.85
N GLU A 83 -23.11 -3.06 -21.36
CA GLU A 83 -21.97 -3.46 -22.21
C GLU A 83 -22.15 -4.89 -22.77
N LEU A 84 -22.77 -5.79 -22.01
CA LEU A 84 -23.05 -7.17 -22.44
C LEU A 84 -24.30 -7.30 -23.31
N LEU A 85 -25.34 -6.49 -23.05
CA LEU A 85 -26.65 -6.54 -23.70
C LEU A 85 -26.94 -5.27 -24.52
N GLY A 86 -25.91 -4.46 -24.77
CA GLY A 86 -25.98 -3.26 -25.61
C GLY A 86 -26.31 -3.61 -27.07
N PRO A 87 -26.61 -2.61 -27.92
CA PRO A 87 -26.99 -2.86 -29.31
C PRO A 87 -25.95 -3.77 -29.98
N GLU A 88 -26.47 -4.72 -30.78
CA GLU A 88 -25.89 -5.92 -31.41
C GLU A 88 -24.57 -5.75 -32.20
N ASP A 89 -23.66 -4.89 -31.76
CA ASP A 89 -22.28 -4.81 -32.21
C ASP A 89 -21.47 -5.70 -31.26
N HIS A 90 -21.63 -7.01 -31.44
CA HIS A 90 -21.00 -8.18 -30.81
C HIS A 90 -19.45 -8.16 -30.78
N THR A 91 -18.82 -7.01 -30.96
CA THR A 91 -17.39 -6.82 -30.78
C THR A 91 -17.09 -6.55 -29.31
N VAL A 92 -17.03 -7.60 -28.50
CA VAL A 92 -16.40 -7.57 -27.18
C VAL A 92 -14.92 -7.22 -27.41
N LYS A 93 -14.52 -5.97 -27.18
CA LYS A 93 -13.09 -5.57 -27.25
C LYS A 93 -12.38 -6.02 -25.97
N GLY A 94 -11.95 -7.27 -25.98
CA GLY A 94 -11.03 -7.86 -25.01
C GLY A 94 -9.84 -8.52 -25.72
N PRO A 95 -8.72 -8.77 -25.02
CA PRO A 95 -7.57 -9.50 -25.57
C PRO A 95 -7.87 -10.97 -25.92
N LEU A 96 -8.99 -11.50 -25.42
CA LEU A 96 -9.51 -12.83 -25.75
C LEU A 96 -10.65 -12.62 -26.75
N ARG A 97 -10.29 -12.51 -28.04
CA ARG A 97 -11.24 -12.76 -29.11
C ARG A 97 -11.22 -14.26 -29.35
N ASP A 98 -12.32 -14.93 -29.07
CA ASP A 98 -12.54 -16.28 -29.59
C ASP A 98 -12.88 -16.11 -31.07
N GLU A 99 -11.85 -16.12 -31.91
CA GLU A 99 -11.98 -16.36 -33.34
C GLU A 99 -12.33 -17.85 -33.52
N ILE A 100 -13.59 -18.19 -33.25
CA ILE A 100 -14.21 -19.41 -33.76
C ILE A 100 -15.43 -18.98 -34.57
N CYS A 101 -15.16 -18.23 -35.65
CA CYS A 101 -15.85 -18.45 -36.91
C CYS A 101 -14.89 -19.30 -37.74
N ASP A 102 -15.08 -20.61 -37.69
CA ASP A 102 -14.71 -21.47 -38.80
C ASP A 102 -16.05 -21.90 -39.39
N ASP A 103 -16.40 -21.31 -40.53
CA ASP A 103 -17.49 -21.76 -41.38
C ASP A 103 -17.16 -23.16 -41.93
N GLU A 104 -18.20 -23.88 -42.36
CA GLU A 104 -18.21 -25.22 -42.98
C GLU A 104 -18.06 -26.40 -41.97
N ASP A 105 -19.04 -27.28 -41.75
CA ASP A 105 -19.54 -28.24 -42.74
C ASP A 105 -21.00 -28.72 -42.51
N GLU A 106 -21.57 -29.05 -43.66
CA GLU A 106 -22.84 -29.68 -44.03
C GLU A 106 -23.17 -31.03 -43.31
N LEU A 107 -24.48 -31.25 -43.10
CA LEU A 107 -25.23 -32.52 -42.96
C LEU A 107 -25.01 -33.46 -41.74
N VAL A 108 -26.09 -33.71 -40.98
CA VAL A 108 -26.75 -35.01 -40.64
C VAL A 108 -27.81 -34.70 -39.56
N GLY A 109 -29.11 -35.02 -39.66
CA GLY A 109 -29.90 -35.78 -40.64
C GLY A 109 -31.39 -35.55 -40.42
#